data_AF-A0A6N6L4J4-F1
#
_entry.id   AF-A0A6N6L4J4-F1
#
_cell.length_a   1.000
_cell.length_b   1.000
_cell.length_c   1.000
_cell.angle_alpha   90.00
_cell.angle_beta   90.00
_cell.angle_gamma   90.00
#
_symmetry.space_group_name_H-M   'P 1'
#
loop_
_entity.id
_entity.type
_entity.pdbx_description
1 polymer ?
#
loop_
_entity_poly.entity_id
_entity_poly.type
_entity_poly.pdbx_seq_one_letter_code
_entity_poly.pdbx_strand_id
1 'polypeptide(L)'
;MPNKWAAYEQAREERPWRIHPVWRGIGFILILIIPVFSYAASDLTVEALVEREILTLPPELRGSFELPVVGEIDFLLAKVAMTIVVIFALFALLAIFYSIMYMPMSDLGYSRMDVKPDQYQKYKRRRERDKNRRRR
;
A
#
# COMPACT_ATOMS: atom_id res chain seq x y z
N MET A 1 -47.17 11.38 2.09
CA MET A 1 -46.51 12.04 3.23
C MET A 1 -45.05 12.25 2.86
N PRO A 2 -44.49 13.47 2.90
CA PRO A 2 -43.08 13.69 2.58
C PRO A 2 -42.20 13.02 3.65
N ASN A 3 -41.35 12.12 3.19
CA ASN A 3 -40.40 11.35 3.98
C ASN A 3 -39.20 12.23 4.37
N LYS A 4 -39.05 12.47 5.68
CA LYS A 4 -37.97 13.25 6.34
C LYS A 4 -36.56 12.74 6.02
N TRP A 5 -36.48 11.54 5.45
CA TRP A 5 -35.25 10.81 5.16
C TRP A 5 -34.74 11.01 3.72
N ALA A 6 -35.54 11.59 2.82
CA ALA A 6 -35.14 11.85 1.44
C ALA A 6 -33.92 12.79 1.32
N ALA A 7 -33.73 13.68 2.31
CA ALA A 7 -32.57 14.57 2.39
C ALA A 7 -31.25 13.83 2.71
N TYR A 8 -31.32 12.62 3.27
CA TYR A 8 -30.15 11.79 3.60
C TYR A 8 -29.76 10.83 2.47
N GLU A 9 -30.67 10.56 1.52
CA GLU A 9 -30.39 9.71 0.35
C GLU A 9 -29.59 10.45 -0.74
N GLN A 10 -29.71 11.79 -0.82
CA GLN A 10 -29.09 12.60 -1.89
C GLN A 10 -27.57 12.81 -1.75
N ALA A 11 -26.95 12.35 -0.67
CA ALA A 11 -25.51 12.53 -0.47
C ALA A 11 -24.70 11.26 -0.72
N ARG A 12 -25.20 10.27 -1.48
CA ARG A 12 -24.32 9.29 -2.14
C ARG A 12 -23.74 9.93 -3.42
N GLU A 13 -22.83 10.90 -3.29
CA GLU A 13 -21.88 11.24 -4.36
C GLU A 13 -21.15 9.98 -4.83
N GLU A 14 -21.68 9.31 -5.83
CA GLU A 14 -21.03 8.19 -6.48
C GLU A 14 -19.59 8.62 -6.80
N ARG A 15 -18.60 7.90 -6.26
CA ARG A 15 -17.20 8.22 -6.56
C ARG A 15 -17.10 8.20 -8.08
N PRO A 16 -16.73 9.31 -8.74
CA PRO A 16 -16.79 9.40 -10.20
C PRO A 16 -15.83 8.40 -10.88
N TRP A 17 -14.88 7.88 -10.11
CA TRP A 17 -13.90 6.90 -10.54
C TRP A 17 -14.35 5.48 -10.14
N ARG A 18 -14.93 4.76 -11.10
CA ARG A 18 -14.93 3.28 -11.05
C ARG A 18 -13.48 2.83 -11.26
N ILE A 19 -12.89 2.17 -10.26
CA ILE A 19 -11.57 1.54 -10.39
C ILE A 19 -11.67 0.57 -11.58
N HIS A 20 -10.90 0.82 -12.64
CA HIS A 20 -10.95 -0.01 -13.84
C HIS A 20 -10.57 -1.45 -13.46
N PRO A 21 -11.34 -2.47 -13.85
CA PRO A 21 -11.12 -3.85 -13.43
C PRO A 21 -9.72 -4.38 -13.82
N VAL A 22 -9.11 -3.83 -14.87
CA VAL A 22 -7.73 -4.13 -15.31
C VAL A 22 -6.71 -3.84 -14.20
N TRP A 23 -6.89 -2.76 -13.43
CA TRP A 23 -5.99 -2.40 -12.32
C TRP A 23 -6.09 -3.39 -11.14
N ARG A 24 -7.20 -4.10 -10.98
CA ARG A 24 -7.32 -5.19 -9.99
C ARG A 24 -6.59 -6.47 -10.43
N GLY A 25 -6.52 -6.74 -11.73
CA GLY A 25 -5.86 -7.93 -12.28
C GLY A 25 -4.33 -7.87 -12.22
N ILE A 26 -3.75 -6.69 -12.46
CA ILE A 26 -2.29 -6.48 -12.45
C ILE A 26 -1.70 -6.80 -11.07
N GLY A 27 -2.37 -6.40 -9.98
CA GLY A 27 -1.91 -6.71 -8.62
C GLY A 27 -1.85 -8.21 -8.34
N PHE A 28 -2.82 -8.99 -8.85
CA PHE A 28 -2.81 -10.44 -8.68
C PHE A 28 -1.69 -11.12 -9.45
N ILE A 29 -1.44 -10.68 -10.69
CA ILE A 29 -0.32 -11.18 -11.50
C ILE A 29 1.02 -10.84 -10.83
N LEU A 30 1.16 -9.63 -10.29
CA LEU A 30 2.37 -9.22 -9.58
C LEU A 30 2.65 -10.07 -8.34
N ILE A 31 1.62 -10.46 -7.58
CA ILE A 31 1.78 -11.37 -6.42
C ILE A 31 2.37 -12.72 -6.83
N LEU A 32 2.13 -13.19 -8.05
CA LEU A 32 2.70 -14.45 -8.56
C LEU A 32 4.09 -14.24 -9.18
N ILE A 33 4.30 -13.15 -9.90
CA ILE A 33 5.56 -12.87 -10.60
C ILE A 33 6.66 -12.44 -9.63
N ILE A 34 6.34 -11.62 -8.63
CA ILE A 34 7.33 -11.06 -7.69
C ILE A 34 8.10 -12.17 -6.95
N PRO A 35 7.47 -13.20 -6.34
CA PRO A 35 8.22 -14.25 -5.65
C PRO A 35 9.19 -15.00 -6.57
N VAL A 36 8.77 -15.26 -7.82
CA VAL A 36 9.60 -15.97 -8.81
C VAL A 36 10.82 -15.13 -9.19
N PHE A 37 10.62 -13.84 -9.48
CA PHE A 37 11.72 -12.93 -9.79
C PHE A 37 12.63 -12.68 -8.57
N SER A 38 12.06 -12.55 -7.38
CA SER A 38 12.81 -12.33 -6.14
C SER A 38 13.72 -13.51 -5.82
N TYR A 39 13.27 -14.75 -6.05
CA TYR A 39 14.10 -15.93 -5.85
C TYR A 39 15.31 -15.91 -6.79
N ALA A 40 15.09 -15.70 -8.09
CA ALA A 40 16.17 -15.62 -9.07
C ALA A 40 17.14 -14.47 -8.77
N ALA A 41 16.63 -13.31 -8.38
CA ALA A 41 17.46 -12.16 -8.01
C ALA A 41 18.29 -12.45 -6.74
N SER A 42 17.70 -13.15 -5.77
CA SER A 42 18.38 -13.47 -4.53
C SER A 42 19.46 -14.51 -4.71
N ASP A 43 19.24 -15.50 -5.57
CA ASP A 43 20.25 -16.51 -5.91
C ASP A 43 21.52 -15.86 -6.46
N LEU A 44 21.37 -15.01 -7.49
CA LEU A 44 22.46 -14.25 -8.09
C LEU A 44 23.13 -13.28 -7.09
N THR A 45 22.34 -12.66 -6.21
CA THR A 45 22.88 -11.69 -5.26
C THR A 45 23.67 -12.38 -4.15
N VAL A 46 23.19 -13.50 -3.62
CA VAL A 46 23.90 -14.27 -2.58
C VAL A 46 25.20 -14.83 -3.16
N GLU A 47 25.17 -15.39 -4.37
CA GLU A 47 26.37 -15.89 -5.04
C GLU A 47 27.42 -14.78 -5.24
N ALA A 48 27.01 -13.63 -5.78
CA ALA A 48 27.91 -12.49 -5.99
C ALA A 48 28.47 -11.90 -4.68
N LEU A 49 27.70 -11.93 -3.59
CA LEU A 49 28.14 -11.43 -2.29
C LEU A 49 29.11 -12.37 -1.58
N VAL A 50 28.96 -13.68 -1.79
CA VAL A 50 29.88 -14.70 -1.29
C VAL A 50 31.18 -14.66 -2.08
N GLU A 51 31.11 -14.59 -3.43
CA GLU A 51 32.29 -14.52 -4.30
C GLU A 51 33.18 -13.29 -3.98
N ARG A 52 32.56 -12.17 -3.59
CA ARG A 52 33.26 -10.94 -3.24
C ARG A 52 33.72 -10.87 -1.77
N GLU A 53 33.49 -11.92 -0.99
CA GLU A 53 33.75 -11.97 0.46
C GLU A 53 33.07 -10.84 1.28
N ILE A 54 32.09 -10.15 0.71
CA ILE A 54 31.36 -9.05 1.38
C ILE A 54 30.47 -9.62 2.49
N LEU A 55 29.98 -10.85 2.31
CA LEU A 55 29.13 -11.54 3.27
C LEU A 55 29.86 -12.75 3.86
N THR A 56 30.45 -12.58 5.05
CA THR A 56 30.93 -13.72 5.84
C THR A 56 29.73 -14.44 6.46
N LEU A 57 29.15 -15.41 5.74
CA LEU A 57 28.01 -16.18 6.24
C LEU A 57 28.43 -17.02 7.46
N PRO A 58 27.73 -16.89 8.61
CA PRO A 58 27.87 -17.80 9.75
C PRO A 58 27.64 -19.26 9.34
N PRO A 59 28.30 -20.22 9.99
CA PRO A 59 28.17 -21.64 9.63
C PRO A 59 26.72 -22.15 9.71
N GLU A 60 25.86 -21.56 10.54
CA GLU A 60 24.44 -21.92 10.60
C GLU A 60 23.67 -21.57 9.31
N LEU A 61 24.13 -20.58 8.56
CA LEU A 61 23.56 -20.14 7.28
C LEU A 61 24.24 -20.81 6.06
N ARG A 62 25.36 -21.50 6.27
CA ARG A 62 26.05 -22.32 5.24
C ARG A 62 25.54 -23.75 5.17
N GLY A 63 24.58 -24.13 6.01
CA GLY A 63 24.02 -25.48 5.97
C GLY A 63 23.49 -25.80 4.56
N SER A 64 24.15 -26.74 3.89
CA SER A 64 23.61 -27.40 2.71
C SER A 64 22.48 -28.29 3.18
N PHE A 65 21.27 -28.04 2.67
CA PHE A 65 20.13 -28.92 2.91
C PHE A 65 19.95 -29.79 1.68
N GLU A 66 20.13 -31.10 1.86
CA GLU A 66 19.80 -32.09 0.84
C GLU A 66 18.27 -32.19 0.72
N LEU A 67 17.72 -31.62 -0.37
CA LEU A 67 16.33 -31.81 -0.72
C LEU A 67 16.21 -33.03 -1.64
N PRO A 68 15.37 -34.03 -1.32
CA PRO A 68 15.30 -35.31 -2.04
C PRO A 68 14.81 -35.20 -3.50
N VAL A 69 14.40 -34.01 -3.94
CA VAL A 69 13.86 -33.74 -5.29
C VAL A 69 14.74 -32.80 -6.11
N VAL A 70 15.62 -32.00 -5.48
CA VAL A 70 16.29 -30.86 -6.14
C VAL A 70 17.82 -30.94 -6.04
N GLY A 71 18.38 -31.79 -5.18
CA GLY A 71 19.83 -31.93 -4.96
C GLY A 71 20.34 -31.09 -3.78
N GLU A 72 21.67 -31.02 -3.63
CA GLU A 72 22.32 -30.14 -2.65
C GLU A 72 22.12 -28.68 -3.06
N ILE A 73 21.37 -27.92 -2.26
CA ILE A 73 21.26 -26.48 -2.43
C ILE A 73 22.11 -25.80 -1.36
N ASP A 74 23.26 -25.31 -1.78
CA ASP A 74 24.12 -24.50 -0.94
C ASP A 74 23.40 -23.18 -0.56
N PHE A 75 23.55 -22.79 0.70
CA PHE A 75 23.06 -21.52 1.24
C PHE A 75 21.52 -21.35 1.17
N LEU A 76 20.73 -22.43 1.24
CA LEU A 76 19.28 -22.38 1.11
C LEU A 76 18.63 -21.33 2.04
N LEU A 77 19.01 -21.33 3.32
CA LEU A 77 18.48 -20.36 4.30
C LEU A 77 18.84 -18.92 3.95
N ALA A 78 20.08 -18.67 3.50
CA ALA A 78 20.50 -17.33 3.08
C ALA A 78 19.73 -16.87 1.82
N LYS A 79 19.53 -17.76 0.85
CA LYS A 79 18.73 -17.49 -0.36
C LYS A 79 17.28 -17.17 -0.01
N VAL A 80 16.65 -17.93 0.89
CA VAL A 80 15.26 -17.69 1.34
C VAL A 80 15.14 -16.37 2.10
N ALA A 81 16.06 -16.11 3.04
CA ALA A 81 16.07 -14.86 3.79
C ALA A 81 16.25 -13.66 2.84
N MET A 82 17.19 -13.75 1.90
CA MET A 82 17.41 -12.72 0.89
C MET A 82 16.20 -12.55 -0.03
N THR A 83 15.52 -13.64 -0.39
CA THR A 83 14.28 -13.61 -1.17
C THR A 83 13.21 -12.79 -0.47
N ILE A 84 13.03 -12.98 0.84
CA ILE A 84 12.09 -12.19 1.64
C ILE A 84 12.47 -10.71 1.60
N VAL A 85 13.75 -10.37 1.79
CA VAL A 85 14.25 -8.99 1.72
C VAL A 85 13.97 -8.37 0.34
N VAL A 86 14.26 -9.10 -0.74
CA VAL A 86 14.03 -8.63 -2.12
C VAL A 86 12.54 -8.46 -2.41
N ILE A 87 11.67 -9.35 -1.91
CA ILE A 87 10.21 -9.18 -2.00
C ILE A 87 9.78 -7.87 -1.34
N PHE A 88 10.20 -7.62 -0.11
CA PHE A 88 9.86 -6.37 0.59
C PHE A 88 10.40 -5.14 -0.15
N ALA A 89 11.63 -5.20 -0.68
CA ALA A 89 12.21 -4.12 -1.45
C ALA A 89 11.42 -3.84 -2.75
N LEU A 90 11.03 -4.87 -3.49
CA LEU A 90 10.21 -4.73 -4.71
C LEU A 90 8.83 -4.18 -4.40
N PHE A 91 8.18 -4.66 -3.34
CA PHE A 91 6.89 -4.12 -2.90
C PHE A 91 7.00 -2.67 -2.45
N ALA A 92 8.05 -2.29 -1.74
CA ALA A 92 8.30 -0.91 -1.34
C ALA A 92 8.48 -0.01 -2.57
N LEU A 93 9.24 -0.46 -3.58
CA LEU A 93 9.43 0.27 -4.82
C LEU A 93 8.12 0.44 -5.58
N LEU A 94 7.31 -0.63 -5.70
CA LEU A 94 5.98 -0.59 -6.27
C LEU A 94 5.04 0.37 -5.51
N ALA A 95 5.09 0.37 -4.18
CA ALA A 95 4.28 1.27 -3.35
C ALA A 95 4.67 2.73 -3.56
N ILE A 96 5.97 3.03 -3.69
CA ILE A 96 6.46 4.37 -4.03
C ILE A 96 5.97 4.77 -5.43
N PHE A 97 6.16 3.90 -6.43
CA PHE A 97 5.70 4.16 -7.80
C PHE A 97 4.19 4.41 -7.87
N TYR A 98 3.41 3.57 -7.18
CA TYR A 98 1.96 3.74 -7.08
C TYR A 98 1.62 5.06 -6.37
N SER A 99 2.29 5.37 -5.27
CA SER A 99 2.09 6.64 -4.57
C SER A 99 2.32 7.82 -5.50
N ILE A 100 3.40 7.82 -6.30
CA ILE A 100 3.69 8.89 -7.27
C ILE A 100 2.62 8.97 -8.35
N MET A 101 2.19 7.83 -8.92
CA MET A 101 1.15 7.79 -9.95
C MET A 101 -0.19 8.36 -9.48
N TYR A 102 -0.58 8.05 -8.25
CA TYR A 102 -1.88 8.43 -7.69
C TYR A 102 -1.83 9.72 -6.87
N MET A 103 -0.64 10.24 -6.53
CA MET A 103 -0.45 11.54 -5.88
C MET A 103 -1.16 12.71 -6.59
N PRO A 104 -1.15 12.85 -7.94
CA PRO A 104 -1.91 13.92 -8.60
C PRO A 104 -3.43 13.68 -8.57
N MET A 105 -3.87 12.43 -8.37
CA MET A 105 -5.29 12.05 -8.28
C MET A 105 -5.80 11.94 -6.85
N SER A 106 -4.95 12.08 -5.84
CA SER A 106 -5.36 12.33 -4.47
C SER A 106 -5.81 13.78 -4.35
N ASP A 107 -6.93 14.10 -4.99
CA ASP A 107 -7.67 15.31 -4.64
C ASP A 107 -7.92 15.23 -3.13
N LEU A 108 -7.54 16.26 -2.37
CA LEU A 108 -7.80 16.38 -0.92
C LEU A 108 -9.31 16.59 -0.68
N GLY A 109 -10.13 15.78 -1.32
CA GLY A 109 -11.56 15.74 -1.17
C GLY A 109 -11.86 15.31 0.24
N TYR A 110 -12.16 16.29 1.09
CA TYR A 110 -12.80 16.13 2.39
C TYR A 110 -13.69 14.91 2.36
N SER A 111 -13.42 13.95 3.25
CA SER A 111 -14.28 12.79 3.39
C SER A 111 -15.70 13.29 3.64
N ARG A 112 -16.74 12.58 3.23
CA ARG A 112 -18.12 13.06 3.46
C ARG A 112 -18.47 13.29 4.94
N MET A 113 -17.66 12.77 5.86
CA MET A 113 -17.77 13.03 7.30
C MET A 113 -16.94 14.24 7.78
N ASP A 114 -16.06 14.77 6.96
CA ASP A 114 -15.36 16.01 7.23
C ASP A 114 -16.30 17.20 6.94
N VAL A 115 -16.56 17.98 7.97
CA VAL A 115 -17.29 19.24 7.83
C VAL A 115 -16.43 20.18 6.98
N LYS A 116 -16.97 20.61 5.84
CA LYS A 116 -16.38 21.70 5.06
C LYS A 116 -16.21 22.92 5.99
N PRO A 117 -15.00 23.51 6.09
CA PRO A 117 -14.71 24.55 7.07
C PRO A 117 -15.60 25.79 6.93
N ASP A 118 -16.18 26.03 5.74
CA ASP A 118 -17.10 27.12 5.47
C ASP A 118 -18.43 27.01 6.24
N GLN A 119 -18.95 25.79 6.43
CA GLN A 119 -20.21 25.55 7.14
C GLN A 119 -20.06 25.80 8.64
N TYR A 120 -18.93 25.40 9.24
CA TYR A 120 -18.66 25.61 10.66
C TYR A 120 -18.59 27.10 11.03
N GLN A 121 -17.90 27.90 10.21
CA GLN A 121 -17.80 29.34 10.43
C GLN A 121 -19.16 30.06 10.30
N LYS A 122 -20.02 29.62 9.38
CA LYS A 122 -21.39 30.18 9.23
C LYS A 122 -22.27 29.85 10.43
N TYR A 123 -22.21 28.62 10.93
CA TYR A 123 -22.96 28.20 12.12
C TYR A 123 -22.55 29.00 13.37
N LYS A 124 -21.24 29.18 13.60
CA LYS A 124 -20.72 29.95 14.73
C LYS A 124 -21.21 31.41 14.69
N ARG A 125 -21.12 32.06 13.53
CA ARG A 125 -21.58 33.46 13.35
C ARG A 125 -23.08 33.64 13.59
N ARG A 126 -23.92 32.69 13.16
CA ARG A 126 -25.37 32.74 13.46
C ARG A 126 -25.64 32.65 14.95
N ARG A 127 -24.99 31.72 15.65
CA ARG A 127 -25.16 31.54 17.09
C ARG A 127 -24.77 32.78 17.90
N GLU A 128 -23.72 33.49 17.48
CA GLU A 128 -23.31 34.75 18.11
C GLU A 128 -24.32 35.89 17.88
N ARG A 129 -24.89 36.00 16.67
CA ARG A 129 -25.95 36.97 16.36
C ARG A 129 -27.20 36.75 17.22
N ASP A 130 -27.62 35.50 17.37
CA ASP A 130 -28.80 35.17 18.19
C ASP A 130 -28.58 35.47 19.68
N LYS A 131 -27.37 35.25 20.20
CA LYS A 131 -27.01 35.65 21.56
C LYS A 131 -27.07 37.16 21.75
N ASN A 132 -26.56 37.94 20.80
CA ASN A 132 -26.61 39.40 20.89
C ASN A 132 -28.04 39.94 20.76
N ARG A 133 -28.89 39.30 19.95
CA ARG A 133 -30.30 39.69 19.80
C ARG A 133 -31.14 39.42 21.04
N ARG A 134 -30.81 38.42 21.85
CA ARG A 134 -31.49 38.11 23.13
C ARG A 134 -31.03 38.99 24.31
N ARG A 135 -29.93 39.73 24.14
CA ARG A 135 -29.37 40.62 25.17
C ARG A 135 -29.80 42.09 25.02
N ARG A 136 -30.52 42.42 23.95
CA ARG A 136 -31.17 43.71 23.71
C ARG A 136 -32.66 43.53 23.93
#